data_AF-A0A7S3JEA3-F1
#
_entry.id   AF-A0A7S3JEA3-F1
#
_cell.length_a   1.000
_cell.length_b   1.000
_cell.length_c   1.000
_cell.angle_alpha   90.00
_cell.angle_beta   90.00
_cell.angle_gamma   90.00
#
_symmetry.space_group_name_H-M   'P 1'
#
loop_
_entity.id
_entity.type
_entity.pdbx_description
1 polymer ?
#
loop_
_entity_poly.entity_id
_entity_poly.type
_entity_poly.pdbx_seq_one_letter_code
_entity_poly.pdbx_strand_id
1 'polypeptide(L)'
;GKYWLNDLLIFDLKTYVWEGPVEIGTNKRSANSCCGRLQHTAVVYSTKDSHKIFIFGGEPDRYRQLNDLFYLDIRYQDGERKMTWYQPQTKGIPPTPRVSATGC
;
A
#
# COMPACT_ATOMS: atom_id res chain seq x y z
N GLY A 1 -23.62 -1.01 0.01
CA GLY A 1 -22.74 -1.13 1.19
C GLY A 1 -21.55 -0.20 1.01
N LYS A 2 -21.11 0.49 2.05
CA LYS A 2 -19.88 1.31 1.99
C LYS A 2 -18.67 0.35 1.93
N TYR A 3 -18.03 0.26 0.77
CA TYR A 3 -16.71 -0.35 0.63
C TYR A 3 -15.67 0.75 0.70
N TRP A 4 -14.55 0.49 1.36
CA TRP A 4 -13.43 1.44 1.39
C TRP A 4 -12.69 1.45 0.05
N LEU A 5 -12.18 2.62 -0.34
CA LEU A 5 -11.48 2.81 -1.62
C LEU A 5 -10.16 2.04 -1.61
N ASN A 6 -9.75 1.58 -2.79
CA ASN A 6 -8.47 0.91 -3.00
C ASN A 6 -7.69 1.53 -4.17
N ASP A 7 -8.01 2.78 -4.49
CA ASP A 7 -7.37 3.51 -5.58
C ASP A 7 -6.01 4.02 -5.11
N LEU A 8 -4.97 3.81 -5.92
CA LEU A 8 -3.68 4.48 -5.74
C LEU A 8 -3.65 5.72 -6.63
N LEU A 9 -3.66 6.88 -5.99
CA LEU A 9 -3.50 8.18 -6.63
C LEU A 9 -2.09 8.71 -6.32
N ILE A 10 -1.52 9.43 -7.28
CA ILE A 10 -0.20 10.05 -7.14
C ILE A 10 -0.37 11.54 -7.34
N PHE A 11 0.16 12.33 -6.42
CA PHE A 11 0.23 13.77 -6.56
C PHE A 11 1.66 14.16 -6.92
N ASP A 12 1.87 14.65 -8.14
CA ASP A 12 3.18 15.14 -8.57
C ASP A 12 3.42 16.53 -7.99
N LEU A 13 4.40 16.63 -7.08
CA LEU A 13 4.77 17.87 -6.40
C LEU A 13 5.47 18.89 -7.31
N LYS A 14 5.95 18.48 -8.49
CA LYS A 14 6.57 19.40 -9.46
C LYS A 14 5.52 20.08 -10.31
N THR A 15 4.54 19.32 -10.79
CA THR A 15 3.51 19.81 -11.72
C THR A 15 2.21 20.19 -11.02
N TYR A 16 2.04 19.81 -9.74
CA TYR A 16 0.82 19.99 -8.95
C TYR A 16 -0.41 19.30 -9.56
N VAL A 17 -0.19 18.16 -10.22
CA VAL A 17 -1.24 17.38 -10.89
C VAL A 17 -1.47 16.07 -10.14
N TRP A 18 -2.74 15.67 -10.03
CA TRP A 18 -3.12 14.33 -9.60
C TRP A 18 -3.12 13.37 -10.80
N GLU A 19 -2.41 12.26 -10.66
CA GLU A 19 -2.37 11.15 -11.60
C GLU A 19 -3.10 9.93 -11.00
N GLY A 20 -3.88 9.23 -11.83
CA GLY A 20 -4.46 7.93 -11.47
C GLY A 20 -5.95 7.77 -11.80
N PRO A 21 -6.58 6.66 -11.33
CA PRO A 21 -5.98 5.59 -10.52
C PRO A 21 -4.89 4.84 -11.28
N VAL A 22 -3.74 4.62 -10.65
CA VAL A 22 -2.61 3.97 -11.34
C VAL A 22 -2.86 2.47 -11.43
N GLU A 23 -2.76 1.93 -12.64
CA GLU A 23 -2.84 0.49 -12.85
C GLU A 23 -1.55 -0.19 -12.38
N ILE A 24 -1.66 -0.93 -11.28
CA ILE A 24 -0.55 -1.70 -10.71
C ILE A 24 -0.62 -3.11 -11.28
N GLY A 25 0.16 -3.39 -12.34
CA GLY A 25 0.54 -4.74 -12.80
C GLY A 25 -0.59 -5.78 -12.89
N THR A 26 -1.20 -5.88 -14.07
CA THR A 26 -2.14 -6.92 -14.56
C THR A 26 -3.26 -7.32 -13.60
N ASN A 27 -4.44 -6.78 -13.92
CA ASN A 27 -5.76 -7.12 -13.42
C ASN A 27 -6.11 -6.54 -12.05
N LYS A 28 -7.13 -5.68 -12.07
CA LYS A 28 -7.95 -5.27 -10.92
C LYS A 28 -8.13 -6.49 -10.01
N ARG A 29 -7.53 -6.45 -8.81
CA ARG A 29 -7.34 -7.61 -7.89
C ARG A 29 -6.17 -8.54 -8.27
N SER A 30 -4.95 -8.01 -8.39
CA SER A 30 -3.79 -8.85 -8.12
C SER A 30 -4.05 -9.52 -6.76
N ALA A 31 -4.04 -10.84 -6.70
CA ALA A 31 -4.31 -11.60 -5.47
C ALA A 31 -3.41 -11.15 -4.30
N ASN A 32 -2.34 -10.40 -4.61
CA ASN A 32 -1.34 -9.89 -3.67
C ASN A 32 -1.43 -8.37 -3.42
N SER A 33 -2.49 -7.68 -3.86
CA SER A 33 -2.74 -6.26 -3.52
C SER A 33 -3.54 -6.14 -2.22
N CYS A 34 -3.21 -5.15 -1.40
CA CYS A 34 -3.98 -4.86 -0.20
C CYS A 34 -5.43 -4.52 -0.57
N CYS A 35 -6.39 -4.92 0.28
CA CYS A 35 -7.76 -4.45 0.16
C CYS A 35 -7.88 -2.95 0.50
N GLY A 36 -8.94 -2.32 -0.02
CA GLY A 36 -9.31 -0.97 0.40
C GLY A 36 -9.57 -0.93 1.90
N ARG A 37 -9.00 0.08 2.57
CA ARG A 37 -8.94 0.13 4.04
C ARG A 37 -8.87 1.55 4.59
N LEU A 38 -9.35 1.75 5.80
CA LEU A 38 -9.22 3.00 6.56
C LEU A 38 -8.25 2.83 7.74
N GLN A 39 -7.73 3.97 8.22
CA GLN A 39 -6.95 4.06 9.48
C GLN A 39 -5.73 3.12 9.56
N HIS A 40 -5.16 2.75 8.42
CA HIS A 40 -3.94 1.95 8.34
C HIS A 40 -2.72 2.82 8.64
N THR A 41 -1.61 2.18 9.00
CA THR A 41 -0.30 2.81 9.09
C THR A 41 0.40 2.73 7.74
N ALA A 42 1.05 3.81 7.31
CA ALA A 42 1.88 3.84 6.12
C ALA A 42 3.30 4.32 6.47
N VAL A 43 4.33 3.59 6.02
CA VAL A 43 5.75 3.90 6.25
C VAL A 43 6.52 3.79 4.95
N VAL A 44 7.42 4.75 4.69
CA VAL A 44 8.26 4.75 3.49
C VAL A 44 9.65 4.20 3.83
N TYR A 45 10.12 3.25 3.03
CA TYR A 45 11.51 2.81 3.03
C TYR A 45 12.12 3.18 1.68
N SER A 46 13.11 4.08 1.69
CA SER A 46 13.74 4.59 0.48
C SER A 46 15.25 4.58 0.61
N THR A 47 15.91 3.85 -0.29
CA THR A 47 17.36 3.87 -0.48
C THR A 47 17.69 4.32 -1.91
N LYS A 48 18.97 4.34 -2.26
CA LYS A 48 19.42 4.65 -3.63
C LYS A 48 18.81 3.71 -4.68
N ASP A 49 18.64 2.44 -4.34
CA ASP A 49 18.26 1.38 -5.29
C ASP A 49 16.89 0.77 -5.01
N SER A 50 16.15 1.29 -4.01
CA SER A 50 14.86 0.72 -3.64
C SER A 50 13.92 1.74 -3.01
N HIS A 51 12.68 1.78 -3.50
CA HIS A 51 11.62 2.62 -2.95
C HIS A 51 10.41 1.75 -2.65
N LYS A 52 10.02 1.69 -1.37
CA LYS A 52 8.90 0.90 -0.91
C LYS A 52 7.98 1.70 0.00
N ILE A 53 6.69 1.46 -0.11
CA ILE A 53 5.67 1.97 0.82
C ILE A 53 5.05 0.78 1.52
N PHE A 54 5.25 0.67 2.83
CA PHE A 54 4.67 -0.38 3.67
C PHE A 54 3.32 0.07 4.21
N ILE A 55 2.36 -0.84 4.20
CA ILE A 55 1.01 -0.66 4.73
C ILE A 55 0.77 -1.74 5.79
N PHE A 56 0.41 -1.34 7.00
CA PHE A 56 0.09 -2.26 8.09
C PHE A 56 -1.29 -1.96 8.69
N GLY A 57 -2.06 -3.03 8.90
CA GLY A 57 -3.31 -2.98 9.64
C GLY A 57 -4.39 -2.12 8.98
N GLY A 58 -5.19 -1.44 9.80
CA GLY A 58 -6.38 -0.73 9.36
C GLY A 58 -7.63 -1.60 9.38
N GLU A 59 -8.73 -1.09 8.81
CA GLU A 59 -10.01 -1.79 8.74
C GLU A 59 -10.49 -1.89 7.28
N PRO A 60 -10.89 -3.08 6.78
CA PRO A 60 -11.38 -3.26 5.41
C PRO A 60 -12.90 -3.05 5.27
N ASP A 61 -13.59 -3.01 6.41
CA ASP A 61 -15.02 -2.78 6.60
C ASP A 61 -15.24 -2.30 8.05
N ARG A 62 -16.49 -2.24 8.52
CA ARG A 62 -16.83 -1.74 9.86
C ARG A 62 -16.73 -2.79 10.98
N TYR A 63 -16.38 -4.02 10.65
CA TYR A 63 -16.51 -5.17 11.56
C TYR A 63 -15.16 -5.80 11.90
N ARG A 64 -14.13 -5.55 11.08
CA ARG A 64 -12.84 -6.23 11.20
C ARG A 64 -11.69 -5.24 11.24
N GLN A 65 -10.66 -5.60 12.00
CA GLN A 65 -9.36 -4.94 11.98
C GLN A 65 -8.33 -5.90 11.39
N LEU A 66 -7.28 -5.34 10.81
CA LEU A 66 -6.21 -6.09 10.16
C LEU A 66 -4.92 -6.01 10.96
N ASN A 67 -4.09 -7.03 10.81
CA ASN A 67 -2.67 -7.05 11.20
C ASN A 67 -1.80 -7.57 10.04
N ASP A 68 -2.30 -7.47 8.81
CA ASP A 68 -1.53 -7.80 7.62
C ASP A 68 -0.48 -6.73 7.34
N LEU A 69 0.59 -7.15 6.68
CA LEU A 69 1.63 -6.26 6.17
C LEU A 69 1.66 -6.42 4.66
N PHE A 70 1.60 -5.31 3.94
CA PHE A 70 1.83 -5.23 2.50
C PHE A 70 2.90 -4.20 2.23
N TYR A 71 3.58 -4.30 1.08
CA TYR A 71 4.34 -3.18 0.55
C TYR A 71 4.15 -3.01 -0.95
N LEU A 72 4.16 -1.76 -1.38
CA LEU A 72 4.24 -1.36 -2.77
C LEU A 72 5.72 -1.14 -3.11
N ASP A 73 6.26 -1.95 -4.00
CA ASP A 73 7.59 -1.75 -4.58
C ASP A 73 7.48 -0.81 -5.78
N ILE A 74 8.29 0.25 -5.79
CA ILE A 74 8.30 1.27 -6.83
C ILE A 74 9.69 1.24 -7.49
N ARG A 75 9.72 0.86 -8.77
CA ARG A 75 10.95 0.77 -9.56
C ARG A 75 10.86 1.65 -10.78
N TYR A 76 11.99 2.21 -11.18
CA TYR A 76 12.14 2.88 -12.47
C TYR A 76 12.98 1.97 -13.35
N GLN A 77 12.43 1.56 -14.49
CA GLN A 77 13.13 0.76 -15.48
C GLN A 77 12.89 1.40 -16.85
N ASP A 78 13.96 1.68 -17.59
CA ASP A 78 13.89 2.24 -18.95
C ASP A 78 13.09 3.58 -19.04
N GLY A 79 13.15 4.38 -17.97
CA GLY A 79 12.41 5.66 -17.87
C GLY A 79 10.95 5.51 -17.45
N GLU A 80 10.44 4.28 -17.33
CA GLU A 80 9.07 4.00 -16.91
C GLU A 80 9.00 3.61 -15.44
N ARG A 81 7.97 4.08 -14.76
CA ARG A 81 7.67 3.72 -13.36
C ARG A 81 6.85 2.43 -13.35
N LYS A 82 7.40 1.37 -12.74
CA LYS A 82 6.69 0.12 -12.47
C LYS A 82 6.41 0.00 -10.98
N MET A 83 5.15 -0.30 -10.66
CA MET A 83 4.71 -0.52 -9.28
C MET A 83 4.17 -1.94 -9.12
N THR A 84 4.43 -2.57 -7.99
CA THR A 84 3.96 -3.95 -7.71
C THR A 84 3.73 -4.15 -6.22
N TRP A 85 2.56 -4.69 -5.86
CA TRP A 85 2.25 -5.05 -4.48
C TRP A 85 2.81 -6.42 -4.09
N TYR A 86 3.23 -6.52 -2.84
CA TYR A 86 3.71 -7.75 -2.23
C TYR A 86 3.18 -7.91 -0.80
N GLN A 87 2.94 -9.15 -0.41
CA GLN A 87 2.72 -9.54 0.98
C GLN A 87 4.00 -10.27 1.48
N PRO A 88 4.84 -9.64 2.31
CA PRO A 88 6.05 -10.27 2.82
C PRO A 88 5.73 -11.41 3.80
N GLN A 89 6.61 -12.42 3.83
CA GLN A 89 6.64 -13.38 4.93
C GLN A 89 7.32 -12.73 6.14
N THR A 90 6.62 -12.75 7.28
CA THR A 90 7.13 -12.23 8.56
C THR A 90 7.53 -13.35 9.50
N LYS A 91 8.46 -13.08 10.42
CA LYS A 91 8.87 -14.01 11.48
C LYS A 91 8.59 -13.40 12.86
N GLY A 92 8.45 -14.25 13.88
CA GLY A 92 8.12 -13.82 15.25
C GLY A 92 6.62 -13.71 15.52
N ILE A 93 6.25 -13.02 16.60
CA ILE A 93 4.85 -12.82 17.00
C ILE A 93 4.35 -11.52 16.37
N PRO A 94 3.36 -11.55 15.46
CA PRO A 94 2.84 -10.34 14.85
C PRO A 94 2.06 -9.50 15.88
N PRO A 95 1.99 -8.18 15.69
CA PRO A 95 1.08 -7.35 16.49
C PRO A 95 -0.37 -7.80 16.33
N THR A 96 -1.20 -7.53 17.34
CA THR A 96 -2.65 -7.71 17.23
C THR A 96 -3.25 -6.80 16.16
N PRO A 97 -4.39 -7.19 15.55
CA PRO A 97 -5.15 -6.30 14.67
C PRO A 97 -5.41 -4.94 15.31
N ARG A 98 -5.23 -3.86 14.54
CA ARG A 98 -5.35 -2.49 15.04
C ARG A 98 -5.59 -1.46 13.94
N VAL A 99 -6.14 -0.33 14.36
CA VAL A 99 -6.38 0.88 13.57
C VAL A 99 -5.73 2.09 14.24
N SER A 100 -5.51 3.17 13.49
CA SER A 100 -4.98 4.45 14.02
C SER A 100 -3.62 4.31 14.73
N ALA A 101 -2.84 3.29 14.35
CA ALA A 101 -1.49 3.08 14.86
C ALA A 101 -0.48 3.96 14.12
N THR A 102 0.60 4.32 14.80
CA THR A 102 1.74 5.03 14.23
C THR A 102 2.89 4.07 13.93
N GLY A 103 3.64 4.32 12.87
CA GLY A 103 4.87 3.61 12.52
C GLY A 103 5.95 4.60 12.09
N CYS A 104 7.21 4.20 12.22
CA CYS A 104 8.38 4.98 11.80
C CYS A 104 9.40 4.06 11.12
#